data_AF-A0A3R7V6N4-F1
#
_entry.id   AF-A0A3R7V6N4-F1
#
_cell.length_a   1.000
_cell.length_b   1.000
_cell.length_c   1.000
_cell.angle_alpha   90.00
_cell.angle_beta   90.00
_cell.angle_gamma   90.00
#
_symmetry.space_group_name_H-M   'P 1'
#
loop_
_entity.id
_entity.type
_entity.pdbx_description
1 polymer ?
#
loop_
_entity_poly.entity_id
_entity_poly.type
_entity_poly.pdbx_seq_one_letter_code
_entity_poly.pdbx_strand_id
1 'polypeptide(L)'
;MNKSDLILKILESEPNLFKKDASKIVNVFFDTISEAISRGERVELRGFGVFDVKVREARIARNPKNGEAVAVPPKKVPFFRMGKDMKDRINKKNS
;
A
#
# COMPACT_ATOMS: atom_id res chain seq x y z
N MET A 1 -2.08 -4.60 -14.07
CA MET A 1 -3.27 -5.03 -13.33
C MET A 1 -3.79 -3.85 -12.52
N ASN A 2 -4.96 -3.33 -12.87
CA ASN A 2 -5.71 -2.33 -12.09
C ASN A 2 -6.67 -3.03 -11.11
N LYS A 3 -7.49 -2.26 -10.37
CA LYS A 3 -8.45 -2.81 -9.39
C LYS A 3 -9.51 -3.72 -10.02
N SER A 4 -10.03 -3.36 -11.19
CA SER A 4 -11.02 -4.18 -11.91
C SER A 4 -10.40 -5.50 -12.37
N ASP A 5 -9.18 -5.46 -12.91
CA ASP A 5 -8.42 -6.65 -13.30
C ASP A 5 -8.19 -7.57 -12.10
N LEU A 6 -7.85 -7.01 -10.92
CA LEU A 6 -7.67 -7.76 -9.68
C LEU A 6 -8.96 -8.49 -9.27
N ILE A 7 -10.11 -7.81 -9.33
CA ILE A 7 -11.41 -8.43 -9.01
C ILE A 7 -11.71 -9.58 -9.97
N LEU A 8 -11.45 -9.41 -11.27
CA LEU A 8 -11.63 -10.48 -12.25
C LEU A 8 -10.73 -11.68 -11.94
N LYS A 9 -9.45 -11.45 -11.59
CA LYS A 9 -8.52 -12.53 -11.21
C LYS A 9 -8.94 -13.28 -9.95
N ILE A 10 -9.55 -12.59 -8.99
CA ILE A 10 -10.13 -13.22 -7.79
C ILE A 10 -11.30 -14.14 -8.20
N LEU A 11 -12.21 -13.65 -9.05
CA LEU A 11 -13.36 -14.43 -9.52
C LEU A 11 -12.96 -15.66 -10.36
N GLU A 12 -11.88 -15.56 -11.13
CA GLU A 12 -11.31 -16.71 -11.86
C GLU A 12 -10.86 -17.83 -10.90
N SER A 13 -10.34 -17.45 -9.72
CA SER A 13 -9.84 -18.40 -8.72
C SER A 13 -10.92 -18.90 -7.77
N GLU A 14 -11.98 -18.11 -7.58
CA GLU A 14 -13.06 -18.35 -6.63
C GLU A 14 -14.42 -18.36 -7.37
N PRO A 15 -14.76 -19.46 -8.06
CA PRO A 15 -15.93 -19.51 -8.96
C PRO A 15 -17.28 -19.36 -8.24
N ASN A 16 -17.31 -19.59 -6.93
CA ASN A 16 -18.52 -19.47 -6.11
C ASN A 16 -18.73 -18.04 -5.55
N LEU A 17 -17.78 -17.12 -5.79
CA LEU A 17 -17.89 -15.75 -5.31
C LEU A 17 -18.66 -14.89 -6.32
N PHE A 18 -19.71 -14.20 -5.87
CA PHE A 18 -20.40 -13.27 -6.75
C PHE A 18 -19.53 -12.02 -7.02
N LYS A 19 -19.56 -11.52 -8.26
CA LYS A 19 -18.80 -10.31 -8.65
C LYS A 19 -19.05 -9.11 -7.73
N LYS A 20 -20.30 -8.92 -7.29
CA LYS A 20 -20.68 -7.83 -6.38
C LYS A 20 -19.98 -7.99 -5.02
N ASP A 21 -19.92 -9.20 -4.51
CA ASP A 21 -19.29 -9.50 -3.23
C ASP A 21 -17.77 -9.39 -3.32
N ALA A 22 -17.14 -9.91 -4.38
CA ALA A 22 -15.71 -9.69 -4.64
C ALA A 22 -15.36 -8.19 -4.68
N SER A 23 -16.15 -7.40 -5.40
CA SER A 23 -15.95 -5.95 -5.48
C SER A 23 -16.10 -5.28 -4.12
N LYS A 24 -17.11 -5.68 -3.34
CA LYS A 24 -17.35 -5.17 -1.98
C LYS A 24 -16.20 -5.52 -1.05
N ILE A 25 -15.74 -6.76 -1.05
CA ILE A 25 -14.64 -7.24 -0.21
C ILE A 25 -13.36 -6.49 -0.54
N VAL A 26 -13.02 -6.33 -1.82
CA VAL A 26 -11.83 -5.57 -2.23
C VAL A 26 -11.91 -4.11 -1.79
N ASN A 27 -13.08 -3.47 -1.90
CA ASN A 27 -13.27 -2.11 -1.38
C ASN A 27 -13.04 -2.04 0.13
N VAL A 28 -13.77 -2.86 0.88
CA VAL A 28 -13.68 -2.91 2.36
C VAL A 28 -12.26 -3.20 2.82
N PHE A 29 -11.53 -4.07 2.13
CA PHE A 29 -10.12 -4.35 2.42
C PHE A 29 -9.24 -3.10 2.32
N PHE A 30 -9.32 -2.35 1.22
CA PHE A 30 -8.53 -1.13 1.05
C PHE A 30 -8.96 -0.01 2.02
N ASP A 31 -10.26 0.12 2.27
CA ASP A 31 -10.80 1.12 3.18
C ASP A 31 -10.33 0.84 4.62
N THR A 32 -10.42 -0.41 5.07
CA THR A 32 -9.97 -0.84 6.41
C THR A 32 -8.47 -0.55 6.63
N ILE A 33 -7.63 -0.85 5.63
CA ILE A 33 -6.19 -0.54 5.71
C ILE A 33 -5.96 0.97 5.75
N SER A 34 -6.67 1.72 4.92
CA SER A 34 -6.54 3.19 4.85
C SER A 34 -6.94 3.86 6.16
N GLU A 35 -8.01 3.38 6.79
CA GLU A 35 -8.47 3.84 8.10
C GLU A 35 -7.48 3.51 9.23
N ALA A 36 -6.92 2.29 9.24
CA ALA A 36 -5.89 1.93 10.22
C ALA A 36 -4.66 2.84 10.10
N ILE A 37 -4.15 3.03 8.89
CA ILE A 37 -2.98 3.89 8.63
C ILE A 37 -3.29 5.35 8.99
N SER A 38 -4.51 5.85 8.74
CA SER A 38 -4.87 7.24 9.09
C SER A 38 -4.84 7.48 10.61
N ARG A 39 -5.14 6.45 11.41
CA ARG A 39 -5.01 6.45 12.87
C ARG A 39 -3.57 6.27 13.36
N GLY A 40 -2.62 5.99 12.46
CA GLY A 40 -1.23 5.71 12.83
C GLY A 40 -0.98 4.26 13.21
N GLU A 41 -1.92 3.36 12.92
CA GLU A 41 -1.80 1.94 13.22
C GLU A 41 -0.92 1.24 12.18
N ARG A 42 -0.17 0.24 12.65
CA ARG A 42 0.59 -0.66 11.80
C ARG A 42 -0.31 -1.81 11.34
N VAL A 43 -0.33 -2.07 10.04
CA VAL A 43 -1.05 -3.21 9.45
C VAL A 43 -0.05 -4.20 8.88
N GLU A 44 -0.03 -5.41 9.41
CA GLU A 44 0.88 -6.47 8.98
C GLU A 44 0.12 -7.59 8.24
N LEU A 45 0.41 -7.73 6.95
CA LEU A 45 -0.12 -8.79 6.08
C LEU A 45 0.99 -9.83 5.87
N ARG A 46 1.03 -10.86 6.74
CA ARG A 46 2.08 -11.90 6.71
C ARG A 46 2.23 -12.49 5.30
N GLY A 47 3.48 -12.64 4.87
CA GLY A 47 3.83 -13.10 3.51
C GLY A 47 3.74 -12.04 2.41
N PHE A 48 3.01 -10.93 2.62
CA PHE A 48 2.88 -9.86 1.63
C PHE A 48 3.70 -8.63 2.00
N GLY A 49 3.45 -8.05 3.17
CA GLY A 49 4.16 -6.85 3.61
C GLY A 49 3.50 -6.16 4.79
N VAL A 50 4.03 -4.98 5.12
CA VAL A 50 3.61 -4.20 6.28
C VAL A 50 3.34 -2.76 5.85
N PHE A 51 2.16 -2.27 6.16
CA PHE A 51 1.86 -0.84 6.15
C PHE A 51 2.16 -0.24 7.53
N ASP A 52 2.82 0.90 7.53
CA ASP A 52 3.28 1.59 8.71
C ASP A 52 3.21 3.11 8.48
N VAL A 53 3.24 3.90 9.55
CA VAL A 53 3.28 5.36 9.46
C VAL A 53 4.61 5.87 9.98
N LYS A 54 5.35 6.56 9.13
CA LYS A 54 6.62 7.18 9.51
C LYS A 54 6.43 8.67 9.75
N VAL A 55 7.07 9.18 10.78
CA VAL A 55 7.24 10.63 10.94
C VAL A 55 8.41 11.07 10.07
N ARG A 56 8.18 12.09 9.25
CA ARG A 56 9.23 12.82 8.55
C ARG A 56 9.47 14.11 9.31
N GLU A 57 10.70 14.29 9.76
CA GLU A 57 11.12 15.50 10.46
C GLU A 57 11.04 16.74 9.58
N ALA A 58 10.98 17.89 10.24
CA ALA A 58 11.06 19.19 9.58
C ALA A 58 12.36 19.29 8.77
N ARG A 59 12.28 19.90 7.59
CA ARG A 59 13.46 20.13 6.75
C ARG A 59 13.30 21.35 5.86
N ILE A 60 14.40 21.86 5.36
CA ILE A 60 14.39 22.86 4.29
C ILE A 60 14.40 22.12 2.94
N ALA A 61 13.39 22.39 2.11
CA ALA A 61 13.34 21.94 0.72
C ALA A 61 13.64 23.11 -0.23
N ARG A 62 13.79 22.83 -1.51
CA ARG A 62 13.91 23.85 -2.56
C ARG A 62 12.68 23.82 -3.46
N ASN A 63 12.16 24.98 -3.80
CA ASN A 63 11.10 25.10 -4.80
C ASN A 63 11.67 24.70 -6.18
N PRO A 64 11.10 23.69 -6.86
CA PRO A 64 11.63 23.22 -8.13
C PRO A 64 11.52 24.25 -9.27
N LYS A 65 10.69 25.29 -9.13
CA LYS A 65 10.52 26.33 -10.16
C LYS A 65 11.59 27.41 -10.12
N ASN A 66 12.05 27.83 -8.93
CA ASN A 66 12.94 28.99 -8.75
C ASN A 66 14.13 28.74 -7.79
N GLY A 67 14.21 27.57 -7.17
CA GLY A 67 15.32 27.18 -6.29
C GLY A 67 15.28 27.77 -4.88
N GLU A 68 14.27 28.59 -4.56
CA GLU A 68 14.13 29.22 -3.24
C GLU A 68 13.95 28.19 -2.12
N ALA A 69 14.50 28.48 -0.95
CA ALA A 69 14.39 27.66 0.23
C ALA A 69 12.97 27.75 0.83
N VAL A 70 12.34 26.60 1.04
CA VAL A 70 10.99 26.48 1.62
C VAL A 70 11.05 25.57 2.83
N ALA A 71 10.57 26.06 3.98
CA ALA A 71 10.44 25.25 5.18
C ALA A 71 9.32 24.20 4.99
N VAL A 72 9.65 22.94 5.25
CA VAL A 72 8.69 21.82 5.24
C VAL A 72 8.46 21.39 6.68
N PRO A 73 7.24 21.53 7.22
CA PRO A 73 6.93 21.10 8.57
C PRO A 73 6.99 19.56 8.69
N PRO A 74 7.16 19.04 9.91
CA PRO A 74 7.15 17.60 10.12
C PRO A 74 5.77 17.03 9.77
N LYS A 75 5.74 15.82 9.20
CA LYS A 75 4.48 15.17 8.82
C LYS A 75 4.55 13.65 8.90
N LYS A 76 3.40 13.04 9.17
CA LYS A 76 3.22 11.59 9.04
C LYS A 76 3.10 11.23 7.56
N VAL A 77 3.78 10.16 7.15
CA VAL A 77 3.68 9.61 5.80
C VAL A 77 3.43 8.11 5.85
N PRO A 78 2.54 7.57 4.99
CA PRO A 78 2.37 6.14 4.87
C PRO A 78 3.66 5.53 4.32
N PHE A 79 3.99 4.34 4.80
CA PHE A 79 5.15 3.57 4.36
C PHE A 79 4.75 2.11 4.20
N PHE A 80 5.01 1.53 3.04
CA PHE A 80 4.81 0.10 2.81
C PHE A 80 6.16 -0.61 2.70
N ARG A 81 6.34 -1.69 3.46
CA ARG A 81 7.52 -2.55 3.42
C ARG A 81 7.15 -3.90 2.85
N MET A 82 7.76 -4.27 1.73
CA MET A 82 7.54 -5.58 1.12
C MET A 82 8.06 -6.71 2.02
N GLY A 83 7.26 -7.75 2.20
CA GLY A 83 7.61 -8.95 2.94
C GLY A 83 8.75 -9.74 2.27
N LYS A 84 9.48 -10.53 3.05
CA LYS A 84 10.59 -11.36 2.55
C LYS A 84 10.09 -12.33 1.46
N ASP A 85 8.99 -13.03 1.70
CA ASP A 85 8.44 -14.01 0.76
C ASP A 85 8.16 -13.41 -0.62
N MET A 86 7.62 -12.19 -0.66
CA MET A 86 7.34 -11.52 -1.93
C MET A 86 8.63 -11.05 -2.62
N LYS A 87 9.62 -10.56 -1.86
CA LYS A 87 10.96 -10.25 -2.40
C LYS A 87 11.65 -11.49 -2.95
N ASP A 88 11.49 -12.63 -2.29
CA ASP A 88 12.09 -13.89 -2.73
C ASP A 88 11.37 -14.39 -3.99
N ARG A 89 10.03 -14.32 -4.05
CA ARG A 89 9.25 -14.72 -5.24
C ARG A 89 9.66 -13.98 -6.51
N ILE A 90 9.96 -12.68 -6.44
CA ILE A 90 10.37 -11.90 -7.61
C ILE A 90 11.84 -12.12 -8.01
N ASN A 91 12.68 -12.58 -7.07
CA ASN A 91 14.13 -12.74 -7.28
C ASN A 91 14.56 -14.20 -7.38
N LYS A 92 13.62 -15.16 -7.30
CA LYS A 92 13.91 -16.56 -7.63
C LYS A 92 14.40 -16.60 -9.07
N LYS A 93 15.70 -16.89 -9.25
CA LYS A 93 16.21 -17.36 -10.53
C LYS A 93 15.44 -18.63 -10.85
N ASN A 94 14.71 -18.64 -11.96
CA ASN A 94 14.18 -19.86 -12.53
C ASN A 94 15.37 -20.84 -12.63
N SER A 95 15.38 -21.83 -11.75
CA SER A 95 16.37 -22.90 -11.73
C SER A 95 15.88 -24.00 -12.67
#